data_AF-A0ABD0PJT5-F1
#
_entry.id   AF-A0ABD0PJT5-F1
#
_cell.length_a   1.000
_cell.length_b   1.000
_cell.length_c   1.000
_cell.angle_alpha   90.00
_cell.angle_beta   90.00
_cell.angle_gamma   90.00
#
_symmetry.space_group_name_H-M   'P 1'
#
loop_
_entity.id
_entity.type
_entity.pdbx_description
1 polymer ?
#
loop_
_entity_poly.entity_id
_entity_poly.type
_entity_poly.pdbx_seq_one_letter_code
_entity_poly.pdbx_strand_id
1 'polypeptide(L)'
;MYLSPSLFLLQDPAVIKGLSYLKRFVGNIKNTYTTALLAYTFSLAKDTQTRQQLFRKLEDVAISNGSHLHWSQSGSADDSDSLAVEISSYVLLAVLTTDSVSTADLGFANRIVSWLVKQQNAYGGFSSTQDTVVALQALSLYATKVTVTVQSAGDTHHFDVNQDNKLLYQEKQLQNIPAKYSIEATGSTCVSVQ
;
A
#
# COMPACT_ATOMS: atom_id res chain seq x y z
N MET A 1 -15.53 25.02 9.43
CA MET A 1 -16.11 23.76 8.92
C MET A 1 -15.55 23.53 7.52
N TYR A 2 -14.38 22.91 7.40
CA TYR A 2 -13.77 22.65 6.09
C TYR A 2 -14.34 21.35 5.51
N LEU A 3 -15.23 21.50 4.52
CA LEU A 3 -15.60 20.39 3.65
C LEU A 3 -14.36 20.01 2.82
N SER A 4 -13.94 18.75 2.92
CA SER A 4 -12.77 18.25 2.17
C SER A 4 -12.97 18.49 0.67
N PRO A 5 -11.97 19.01 -0.07
CA PRO A 5 -12.06 19.24 -1.52
C PRO A 5 -12.50 18.00 -2.31
N SER A 6 -12.15 16.80 -1.82
CA SER A 6 -12.57 15.52 -2.40
C SER A 6 -14.09 15.32 -2.43
N LEU A 7 -14.86 15.89 -1.50
CA LEU A 7 -16.31 15.70 -1.46
C LEU A 7 -17.03 16.46 -2.58
N PHE A 8 -16.53 17.62 -2.98
CA PHE A 8 -17.07 18.41 -4.09
C PHE A 8 -16.86 17.72 -5.44
N LEU A 9 -15.69 17.11 -5.65
CA LEU A 9 -15.38 16.38 -6.88
C LEU A 9 -16.29 15.15 -7.09
N LEU A 10 -16.73 14.48 -6.01
CA LEU A 10 -17.66 13.35 -6.10
C LEU A 10 -19.11 13.75 -6.40
N GLN A 11 -19.44 15.04 -6.30
CA GLN A 11 -20.75 15.58 -6.67
C GLN A 11 -20.77 16.19 -8.08
N ASP A 12 -19.61 16.22 -8.77
CA ASP A 12 -19.52 16.75 -10.12
C ASP A 12 -20.34 15.89 -11.12
N PRO A 13 -21.23 16.50 -11.94
CA PRO A 13 -22.08 15.75 -12.88
C PRO A 13 -21.31 14.94 -13.93
N ALA A 14 -20.09 15.34 -14.31
CA ALA A 14 -19.24 14.57 -15.23
C ALA A 14 -18.62 13.36 -14.52
N VAL A 15 -18.17 13.52 -13.26
CA VAL A 15 -17.66 12.41 -12.43
C VAL A 15 -18.76 11.38 -12.17
N ILE A 16 -19.97 11.82 -11.78
CA ILE A 16 -21.13 10.93 -11.57
C ILE A 16 -21.47 10.16 -12.86
N LYS A 17 -21.51 10.85 -14.02
CA LYS A 17 -21.76 10.20 -15.32
C LYS A 17 -20.66 9.17 -15.65
N GLY A 18 -19.38 9.52 -15.47
CA GLY A 18 -18.25 8.62 -15.69
C GLY A 18 -18.33 7.35 -14.83
N LEU A 19 -18.52 7.51 -13.51
CA LEU A 19 -18.69 6.37 -12.58
C LEU A 19 -19.89 5.50 -12.96
N SER A 20 -21.02 6.12 -13.34
CA SER A 20 -22.22 5.37 -13.77
C SER A 20 -21.99 4.55 -15.04
N TYR A 21 -21.18 5.06 -15.98
CA TYR A 21 -20.77 4.34 -17.19
C TYR A 21 -19.88 3.16 -16.84
N LEU A 22 -18.81 3.37 -16.06
CA LEU A 22 -17.86 2.33 -15.66
C LEU A 22 -18.55 1.19 -14.89
N LYS A 23 -19.49 1.52 -14.00
CA LYS A 23 -20.23 0.54 -13.18
C LYS A 23 -21.02 -0.48 -14.02
N ARG A 24 -21.42 -0.14 -15.25
CA ARG A 24 -22.10 -1.06 -16.19
C ARG A 24 -21.19 -2.20 -16.68
N PHE A 25 -19.87 -2.02 -16.67
CA PHE A 25 -18.92 -3.01 -17.18
C PHE A 25 -18.31 -3.91 -16.10
N VAL A 26 -18.37 -3.51 -14.82
CA VAL A 26 -17.78 -4.22 -13.66
C VAL A 26 -18.06 -5.73 -13.66
N GLY A 27 -19.30 -6.13 -13.97
CA GLY A 27 -19.67 -7.55 -14.04
C GLY A 27 -18.86 -8.36 -15.06
N ASN A 28 -18.53 -7.77 -16.22
CA ASN A 28 -17.99 -8.49 -17.38
C ASN A 28 -16.48 -8.33 -17.61
N ILE A 29 -15.79 -7.50 -16.81
CA ILE A 29 -14.34 -7.31 -16.93
C ILE A 29 -13.60 -8.61 -16.58
N LYS A 30 -12.66 -8.97 -17.46
CA LYS A 30 -11.71 -10.09 -17.37
C LYS A 30 -10.24 -9.64 -17.28
N ASN A 31 -9.96 -8.36 -17.47
CA ASN A 31 -8.61 -7.81 -17.49
C ASN A 31 -8.21 -7.37 -16.07
N THR A 32 -7.13 -7.93 -15.52
CA THR A 32 -6.69 -7.66 -14.14
C THR A 32 -6.30 -6.20 -13.95
N TYR A 33 -5.60 -5.59 -14.92
CA TYR A 33 -5.21 -4.19 -14.88
C TYR A 33 -6.40 -3.24 -14.81
N THR A 34 -7.41 -3.41 -15.68
CA THR A 34 -8.68 -2.68 -15.61
C THR A 34 -9.41 -2.92 -14.28
N THR A 35 -9.36 -4.14 -13.75
CA THR A 35 -10.01 -4.47 -12.46
C THR A 35 -9.34 -3.73 -11.30
N ALA A 36 -8.00 -3.66 -11.26
CA ALA A 36 -7.25 -2.93 -10.24
C ALA A 36 -7.47 -1.40 -10.34
N LEU A 37 -7.41 -0.85 -11.55
CA LEU A 37 -7.73 0.57 -11.81
C LEU A 37 -9.14 0.93 -11.33
N LEU A 38 -10.15 0.11 -11.63
CA LEU A 38 -11.51 0.35 -11.16
C LEU A 38 -11.63 0.15 -9.65
N ALA A 39 -10.94 -0.82 -9.05
CA ALA A 39 -10.96 -1.00 -7.60
C ALA A 39 -10.46 0.26 -6.88
N TYR A 40 -9.38 0.88 -7.38
CA TYR A 40 -8.89 2.16 -6.87
C TYR A 40 -9.87 3.31 -7.16
N THR A 41 -10.40 3.40 -8.38
CA THR A 41 -11.37 4.44 -8.79
C THR A 41 -12.63 4.43 -7.92
N PHE A 42 -13.21 3.25 -7.66
CA PHE A 42 -14.40 3.13 -6.81
C PHE A 42 -14.08 3.24 -5.31
N SER A 43 -12.83 3.01 -4.90
CA SER A 43 -12.34 3.35 -3.54
C SER A 43 -12.28 4.87 -3.33
N LEU A 44 -11.71 5.62 -4.29
CA LEU A 44 -11.73 7.08 -4.30
C LEU A 44 -13.16 7.64 -4.32
N ALA A 45 -14.06 6.99 -5.08
CA ALA A 45 -15.47 7.36 -5.16
C ALA A 45 -16.31 6.98 -3.93
N LYS A 46 -15.73 6.29 -2.93
CA LYS A 46 -16.43 5.74 -1.76
C LYS A 46 -17.59 4.78 -2.10
N ASP A 47 -17.59 4.17 -3.28
CA ASP A 47 -18.56 3.13 -3.67
C ASP A 47 -18.11 1.77 -3.14
N THR A 48 -18.34 1.56 -1.84
CA THR A 48 -17.92 0.34 -1.13
C THR A 48 -18.49 -0.94 -1.75
N GLN A 49 -19.69 -0.88 -2.33
CA GLN A 49 -20.32 -2.05 -2.95
C GLN A 49 -19.58 -2.48 -4.22
N THR A 50 -19.33 -1.55 -5.13
CA THR A 50 -18.60 -1.86 -6.37
C THR A 50 -17.12 -2.14 -6.10
N ARG A 51 -16.51 -1.44 -5.13
CA ARG A 51 -15.17 -1.75 -4.60
C ARG A 51 -15.07 -3.22 -4.15
N GLN A 52 -15.99 -3.69 -3.31
CA GLN A 52 -15.99 -5.09 -2.83
C GLN A 52 -16.18 -6.12 -3.94
N GLN A 53 -17.00 -5.83 -4.95
CA GLN A 53 -17.17 -6.71 -6.12
C GLN A 53 -15.87 -6.86 -6.93
N LEU A 54 -15.12 -5.77 -7.07
CA LEU A 54 -13.82 -5.76 -7.76
C LEU A 54 -12.73 -6.45 -6.95
N PHE A 55 -12.70 -6.29 -5.63
CA PHE A 55 -11.77 -7.02 -4.76
C PHE A 55 -11.93 -8.53 -4.84
N ARG A 56 -13.16 -9.07 -4.83
CA ARG A 56 -13.39 -10.52 -5.00
C ARG A 56 -12.85 -11.06 -6.32
N LYS A 57 -12.90 -10.26 -7.39
CA LYS A 57 -12.30 -10.61 -8.69
C LYS A 57 -10.77 -10.59 -8.65
N LEU A 58 -10.18 -9.65 -7.91
CA LEU A 58 -8.73 -9.58 -7.72
C LEU A 58 -8.22 -10.73 -6.85
N GLU A 59 -8.94 -11.09 -5.79
CA GLU A 59 -8.61 -12.22 -4.91
C GLU A 59 -8.52 -13.56 -5.66
N ASP A 60 -9.43 -13.80 -6.63
CA ASP A 60 -9.48 -15.01 -7.47
C ASP A 60 -8.24 -15.17 -8.38
N VAL A 61 -7.59 -14.07 -8.76
CA VAL A 61 -6.40 -14.04 -9.64
C VAL A 61 -5.13 -13.55 -8.93
N ALA A 62 -5.11 -13.59 -7.59
CA ALA A 62 -3.99 -13.10 -6.79
C ALA A 62 -2.84 -14.13 -6.71
N ILE A 63 -1.62 -13.71 -7.05
CA ILE A 63 -0.43 -14.56 -7.00
C ILE A 63 0.20 -14.45 -5.61
N SER A 64 -0.01 -15.50 -4.80
CA SER A 64 0.37 -15.56 -3.39
C SER A 64 1.55 -16.52 -3.16
N ASN A 65 2.71 -16.00 -2.74
CA ASN A 65 3.87 -16.79 -2.35
C ASN A 65 4.27 -16.45 -0.89
N GLY A 66 3.62 -17.14 0.05
CA GLY A 66 3.83 -16.95 1.49
C GLY A 66 3.54 -15.52 1.94
N SER A 67 4.57 -14.82 2.38
CA SER A 67 4.51 -13.40 2.78
C SER A 67 4.33 -12.41 1.63
N HIS A 68 4.45 -12.85 0.36
CA HIS A 68 4.33 -11.98 -0.82
C HIS A 68 2.97 -12.17 -1.49
N LEU A 69 2.38 -11.06 -1.95
CA LEU A 69 1.13 -11.04 -2.68
C LEU A 69 1.22 -10.03 -3.83
N HIS A 70 0.84 -10.42 -5.04
CA HIS A 70 0.89 -9.54 -6.21
C HIS A 70 -0.10 -9.99 -7.29
N TRP A 71 -0.20 -9.19 -8.35
CA TRP A 71 -1.09 -9.41 -9.49
C TRP A 71 -0.36 -9.20 -10.81
N SER A 72 -0.74 -9.99 -11.80
CA SER A 72 -0.34 -9.84 -13.20
C SER A 72 -1.58 -9.82 -14.09
N GLN A 73 -1.39 -9.53 -15.38
CA GLN A 73 -2.45 -9.50 -16.38
C GLN A 73 -2.85 -10.90 -16.87
N SER A 74 -1.94 -11.87 -16.90
CA SER A 74 -2.20 -13.28 -17.21
C SER A 74 -2.67 -14.10 -16.00
N GLY A 75 -2.43 -13.63 -14.77
CA GLY A 75 -2.64 -14.40 -13.54
C GLY A 75 -1.51 -15.38 -13.23
N SER A 76 -0.44 -15.42 -14.03
CA SER A 76 0.80 -16.14 -13.75
C SER A 76 1.99 -15.18 -13.59
N ALA A 77 3.14 -15.70 -13.17
CA ALA A 77 4.37 -14.92 -13.01
C ALA A 77 5.13 -14.69 -14.34
N ASP A 78 4.48 -14.93 -15.49
CA ASP A 78 5.12 -14.91 -16.82
C ASP A 78 5.03 -13.53 -17.53
N ASP A 79 4.31 -12.57 -16.93
CA ASP A 79 4.18 -11.21 -17.44
C ASP A 79 5.40 -10.34 -17.10
N SER A 80 5.58 -9.22 -17.83
CA SER A 80 6.61 -8.23 -17.50
C SER A 80 6.44 -7.67 -16.08
N ASP A 81 7.53 -7.66 -15.30
CA ASP A 81 7.54 -7.15 -13.92
C ASP A 81 6.93 -5.74 -13.80
N SER A 82 7.19 -4.86 -14.77
CA SER A 82 6.68 -3.49 -14.80
C SER A 82 5.14 -3.42 -14.73
N LEU A 83 4.45 -4.22 -15.54
CA LEU A 83 2.99 -4.27 -15.54
C LEU A 83 2.47 -4.88 -14.23
N ALA A 84 3.12 -5.92 -13.70
CA ALA A 84 2.76 -6.53 -12.43
C ALA A 84 2.94 -5.56 -11.24
N VAL A 85 3.99 -4.72 -11.27
CA VAL A 85 4.21 -3.62 -10.31
C VAL A 85 3.09 -2.60 -10.39
N GLU A 86 2.71 -2.14 -11.59
CA GLU A 86 1.64 -1.14 -11.74
C GLU A 86 0.28 -1.68 -11.25
N ILE A 87 -0.11 -2.91 -11.66
CA ILE A 87 -1.35 -3.56 -11.21
C ILE A 87 -1.35 -3.66 -9.68
N SER A 88 -0.30 -4.25 -9.09
CA SER A 88 -0.20 -4.48 -7.65
C SER A 88 -0.22 -3.18 -6.84
N SER A 89 0.34 -2.10 -7.40
CA SER A 89 0.34 -0.78 -6.78
C SER A 89 -1.06 -0.14 -6.77
N TYR A 90 -1.86 -0.31 -7.84
CA TYR A 90 -3.27 0.10 -7.81
C TYR A 90 -4.11 -0.71 -6.82
N VAL A 91 -3.85 -2.02 -6.66
CA VAL A 91 -4.53 -2.82 -5.63
C VAL A 91 -4.16 -2.31 -4.23
N LEU A 92 -2.88 -2.03 -3.96
CA LEU A 92 -2.42 -1.45 -2.69
C LEU A 92 -3.09 -0.09 -2.41
N LEU A 93 -3.15 0.80 -3.41
CA LEU A 93 -3.88 2.08 -3.30
C LEU A 93 -5.36 1.87 -2.99
N ALA A 94 -6.03 0.91 -3.63
CA ALA A 94 -7.43 0.58 -3.39
C ALA A 94 -7.69 0.04 -1.97
N VAL A 95 -6.75 -0.74 -1.41
CA VAL A 95 -6.83 -1.25 -0.03
C VAL A 95 -6.75 -0.10 0.98
N LEU A 96 -5.78 0.80 0.79
CA LEU A 96 -5.47 1.90 1.72
C LEU A 96 -6.39 3.12 1.60
N THR A 97 -7.11 3.25 0.48
CA THR A 97 -8.09 4.32 0.22
C THR A 97 -9.43 3.97 0.87
N THR A 98 -9.48 4.12 2.20
CA THR A 98 -10.66 3.96 3.05
C THR A 98 -10.57 4.93 4.22
N ASP A 99 -11.73 5.33 4.77
CA ASP A 99 -11.79 6.27 5.91
C ASP A 99 -11.18 5.66 7.19
N SER A 100 -11.23 4.33 7.33
CA SER A 100 -10.52 3.57 8.37
C SER A 100 -9.89 2.31 7.78
N VAL A 101 -8.61 2.08 8.06
CA VAL A 101 -7.85 0.88 7.67
C VAL A 101 -7.73 -0.02 8.91
N SER A 102 -8.15 -1.28 8.83
CA SER A 102 -8.05 -2.22 9.95
C SER A 102 -6.67 -2.89 10.02
N THR A 103 -6.36 -3.54 11.14
CA THR A 103 -5.15 -4.38 11.27
C THR A 103 -5.10 -5.51 10.24
N ALA A 104 -6.25 -6.04 9.83
CA ALA A 104 -6.34 -7.05 8.77
C ALA A 104 -6.01 -6.46 7.39
N ASP A 105 -6.52 -5.25 7.09
CA ASP A 105 -6.18 -4.54 5.85
C ASP A 105 -4.69 -4.18 5.80
N LEU A 106 -4.09 -3.77 6.94
CA LEU A 106 -2.65 -3.54 7.05
C LEU A 106 -1.85 -4.83 6.86
N GLY A 107 -2.27 -5.95 7.45
CA GLY A 107 -1.65 -7.25 7.25
C GLY A 107 -1.69 -7.72 5.79
N PHE A 108 -2.82 -7.48 5.10
CA PHE A 108 -2.96 -7.75 3.66
C PHE A 108 -2.07 -6.82 2.83
N ALA A 109 -2.12 -5.50 3.07
CA ALA A 109 -1.29 -4.51 2.39
C ALA A 109 0.20 -4.77 2.57
N ASN A 110 0.64 -5.20 3.75
CA ASN A 110 2.04 -5.54 4.05
C ASN A 110 2.59 -6.64 3.12
N ARG A 111 1.74 -7.60 2.71
CA ARG A 111 2.15 -8.68 1.78
C ARG A 111 2.39 -8.16 0.36
N ILE A 112 1.64 -7.11 -0.04
CA ILE A 112 1.81 -6.43 -1.32
C ILE A 112 3.07 -5.56 -1.28
N VAL A 113 3.25 -4.78 -0.22
CA VAL A 113 4.44 -3.96 0.04
C VAL A 113 5.71 -4.81 0.05
N SER A 114 5.68 -5.95 0.73
CA SER A 114 6.81 -6.90 0.79
C SER A 114 7.22 -7.44 -0.57
N TRP A 115 6.28 -7.54 -1.52
CA TRP A 115 6.59 -7.90 -2.91
C TRP A 115 7.10 -6.69 -3.70
N LEU A 116 6.42 -5.53 -3.63
CA LEU A 116 6.81 -4.31 -4.35
C LEU A 116 8.23 -3.85 -4.01
N VAL A 117 8.64 -3.90 -2.74
CA VAL A 117 10.01 -3.53 -2.32
C VAL A 117 11.08 -4.42 -2.97
N LYS A 118 10.76 -5.68 -3.31
CA LYS A 118 11.69 -6.58 -4.01
C LYS A 118 11.82 -6.29 -5.51
N GLN A 119 10.88 -5.55 -6.09
CA GLN A 119 10.92 -5.13 -7.50
C GLN A 119 11.63 -3.78 -7.70
N GLN A 120 12.10 -3.15 -6.62
CA GLN A 120 12.92 -1.95 -6.72
C GLN A 120 14.32 -2.30 -7.26
N ASN A 121 14.80 -1.50 -8.20
CA ASN A 121 16.19 -1.53 -8.65
C ASN A 121 17.14 -0.90 -7.62
N ALA A 122 18.45 -1.01 -7.84
CA ALA A 122 19.48 -0.50 -6.93
C ALA A 122 19.45 1.03 -6.67
N TYR A 123 18.63 1.79 -7.41
CA TYR A 123 18.43 3.23 -7.26
C TYR A 123 17.04 3.58 -6.67
N GLY A 124 16.27 2.59 -6.21
CA GLY A 124 14.93 2.79 -5.61
C GLY A 124 13.80 3.04 -6.62
N GLY A 125 14.08 2.94 -7.92
CA GLY A 125 13.08 3.02 -8.99
C GLY A 125 12.58 1.65 -9.44
N PHE A 126 11.62 1.63 -10.36
CA PHE A 126 11.13 0.40 -11.02
C PHE A 126 11.54 0.40 -12.50
N SER A 127 10.92 -0.44 -13.33
CA SER A 127 11.38 -0.72 -14.69
C SER A 127 10.91 0.33 -15.71
N SER A 128 9.78 0.99 -15.46
CA SER A 128 9.18 2.04 -16.29
C SER A 128 9.04 3.35 -15.51
N THR A 129 8.40 4.35 -16.13
CA THR A 129 8.00 5.59 -15.45
C THR A 129 6.64 5.44 -14.77
N GLN A 130 5.70 4.72 -15.41
CA GLN A 130 4.32 4.57 -14.95
C GLN A 130 4.24 3.72 -13.66
N ASP A 131 4.92 2.58 -13.65
CA ASP A 131 5.05 1.69 -12.49
C ASP A 131 5.75 2.38 -11.31
N THR A 132 6.83 3.13 -11.57
CA THR A 132 7.58 3.88 -10.56
C THR A 132 6.71 4.92 -9.87
N VAL A 133 5.94 5.72 -10.62
CA VAL A 133 5.06 6.76 -10.04
C VAL A 133 3.97 6.13 -9.16
N VAL A 134 3.26 5.11 -9.67
CA VAL A 134 2.14 4.50 -8.93
C VAL A 134 2.64 3.69 -7.73
N ALA A 135 3.77 2.97 -7.85
CA ALA A 135 4.38 2.22 -6.75
C ALA A 135 4.89 3.15 -5.64
N LEU A 136 5.60 4.24 -5.97
CA LEU A 136 6.05 5.21 -4.97
C LEU A 136 4.86 5.90 -4.28
N GLN A 137 3.78 6.20 -5.00
CA GLN A 137 2.54 6.72 -4.41
C GLN A 137 1.92 5.71 -3.43
N ALA A 138 1.82 4.43 -3.82
CA ALA A 138 1.24 3.37 -3.00
C ALA A 138 2.05 3.07 -1.73
N LEU A 139 3.38 2.98 -1.86
CA LEU A 139 4.32 2.78 -0.76
C LEU A 139 4.33 3.99 0.19
N SER A 140 4.29 5.21 -0.34
CA SER A 140 4.20 6.44 0.47
C SER A 140 2.90 6.47 1.26
N LEU A 141 1.75 6.16 0.63
CA LEU A 141 0.47 6.07 1.33
C LEU A 141 0.51 5.01 2.44
N TYR A 142 1.04 3.82 2.16
CA TYR A 142 1.21 2.77 3.17
C TYR A 142 2.03 3.26 4.37
N ALA A 143 3.14 3.95 4.11
CA ALA A 143 4.01 4.51 5.14
C ALA A 143 3.40 5.69 5.94
N THR A 144 2.19 6.15 5.61
CA THR A 144 1.36 7.05 6.45
C THR A 144 0.30 6.31 7.27
N LYS A 145 0.02 5.04 6.96
CA LYS A 145 -1.01 4.22 7.63
C LYS A 145 -0.42 3.26 8.68
N VAL A 146 0.89 3.02 8.65
CA VAL A 146 1.60 2.19 9.63
C VAL A 146 2.29 3.08 10.68
N THR A 147 2.15 2.71 11.94
CA THR A 147 2.89 3.26 13.09
C THR A 147 3.58 2.09 13.81
N VAL A 148 4.85 2.25 14.19
CA VAL A 148 5.63 1.17 14.83
C VAL A 148 6.13 1.62 16.20
N THR A 149 5.84 0.78 17.21
CA THR A 149 6.23 0.97 18.61
C THR A 149 6.79 -0.32 19.19
N VAL A 150 7.68 -0.19 20.17
CA VAL A 150 8.27 -1.26 21.00
C VAL A 150 8.46 -0.67 22.43
N GLN A 151 8.84 -1.45 23.44
CA GLN A 151 9.28 -0.97 24.78
C GLN A 151 10.45 -1.82 25.35
N SER A 152 11.39 -1.23 26.10
CA SER A 152 12.74 -1.75 26.43
C SER A 152 13.01 -2.01 27.94
N ALA A 153 14.15 -2.63 28.28
CA ALA A 153 14.65 -2.78 29.67
C ALA A 153 16.17 -3.07 29.78
N GLY A 154 16.96 -2.16 30.37
CA GLY A 154 18.36 -2.39 30.74
C GLY A 154 19.24 -1.15 30.59
N ASP A 155 19.38 -0.68 29.34
CA ASP A 155 20.02 0.58 28.96
C ASP A 155 19.08 1.34 28.02
N THR A 156 18.82 2.61 28.30
CA THR A 156 17.84 3.41 27.54
C THR A 156 18.52 4.17 26.40
N HIS A 157 18.47 3.61 25.19
CA HIS A 157 18.90 4.27 23.97
C HIS A 157 17.72 4.90 23.23
N HIS A 158 17.56 6.22 23.35
CA HIS A 158 16.59 6.96 22.56
C HIS A 158 17.07 7.18 21.12
N PHE A 159 16.15 6.98 20.18
CA PHE A 159 16.27 7.36 18.77
C PHE A 159 15.04 8.23 18.46
N ASP A 160 15.26 9.43 17.93
CA ASP A 160 14.17 10.33 17.54
C ASP A 160 13.99 10.25 16.03
N VAL A 161 12.76 10.03 15.56
CA VAL A 161 12.42 9.83 14.14
C VAL A 161 11.24 10.71 13.73
N ASN A 162 11.59 11.81 13.08
CA ASN A 162 10.71 12.85 12.55
C ASN A 162 10.72 12.84 11.00
N GLN A 163 10.09 13.83 10.35
CA GLN A 163 10.03 13.89 8.88
C GLN A 163 11.41 14.09 8.22
N ASP A 164 12.33 14.80 8.88
CA ASP A 164 13.62 15.20 8.32
C ASP A 164 14.66 14.08 8.39
N ASN A 165 14.53 13.16 9.36
CA ASN A 165 15.48 12.06 9.59
C ASN A 165 14.89 10.64 9.40
N LYS A 166 13.67 10.51 8.87
CA LYS A 166 13.01 9.21 8.60
C LYS A 166 13.82 8.25 7.71
N LEU A 167 14.73 8.76 6.88
CA LEU A 167 15.61 7.98 6.00
C LEU A 167 17.05 7.86 6.54
N LEU A 168 17.36 8.47 7.69
CA LEU A 168 18.68 8.43 8.28
C LEU A 168 18.84 7.15 9.10
N TYR A 169 19.82 6.32 8.74
CA TYR A 169 20.23 5.18 9.56
C TYR A 169 20.81 5.66 10.89
N GLN A 170 20.35 5.08 12.00
CA GLN A 170 20.82 5.40 13.36
C GLN A 170 21.13 4.09 14.08
N GLU A 171 22.35 3.95 14.61
CA GLU A 171 22.78 2.79 15.41
C GLU A 171 23.37 3.22 16.76
N LYS A 172 23.29 2.35 17.76
CA LYS A 172 23.97 2.50 19.05
C LYS A 172 24.48 1.15 19.53
N GLN A 173 25.72 1.13 20.03
CA GLN A 173 26.36 -0.06 20.59
C GLN A 173 25.75 -0.39 21.95
N LEU A 174 25.09 -1.55 22.06
CA LEU A 174 24.56 -2.07 23.33
C LEU A 174 25.71 -2.56 24.22
N GLN A 175 25.69 -2.21 25.50
CA GLN A 175 26.67 -2.71 26.47
C GLN A 175 26.10 -3.89 27.27
N ASN A 176 26.96 -4.88 27.55
CA ASN A 176 26.69 -6.16 28.22
C ASN A 176 25.86 -7.19 27.42
N ILE A 177 26.54 -8.25 26.98
CA ILE A 177 25.93 -9.50 26.50
C ILE A 177 26.41 -10.60 27.45
N PRO A 178 25.53 -11.47 27.99
CA PRO A 178 24.11 -11.63 27.68
C PRO A 178 23.18 -10.77 28.57
N ALA A 179 22.34 -9.95 27.94
CA ALA A 179 21.25 -9.22 28.58
C ALA A 179 19.93 -9.44 27.81
N LYS A 180 18.78 -9.24 28.48
CA LYS A 180 17.47 -9.28 27.83
C LYS A 180 17.11 -7.90 27.32
N TYR A 181 17.22 -7.72 26.01
CA TYR A 181 16.83 -6.48 25.34
C TYR A 181 15.39 -6.49 24.83
N SER A 182 14.93 -5.28 24.58
CA SER A 182 13.91 -4.92 23.60
C SER A 182 14.21 -3.45 23.18
N ILE A 183 13.52 -2.91 22.18
CA ILE A 183 13.72 -1.54 21.66
C ILE A 183 12.54 -0.66 22.11
N GLU A 184 12.51 0.65 21.86
CA GLU A 184 11.40 1.53 22.26
C GLU A 184 11.00 2.55 21.18
N ALA A 185 9.70 2.76 20.90
CA ALA A 185 9.26 3.68 19.83
C ALA A 185 7.81 4.25 19.95
N THR A 186 7.52 5.09 20.94
CA THR A 186 6.25 5.85 20.98
C THR A 186 6.20 6.94 19.89
N GLY A 187 5.09 7.05 19.14
CA GLY A 187 4.94 8.11 18.13
C GLY A 187 3.85 7.84 17.10
N SER A 188 3.93 8.51 15.95
CA SER A 188 3.01 8.38 14.80
C SER A 188 3.74 8.05 13.48
N THR A 189 4.95 7.49 13.57
CA THR A 189 5.82 7.16 12.44
C THR A 189 6.20 5.66 12.46
N CYS A 190 6.85 5.19 11.39
CA CYS A 190 7.22 3.79 11.21
C CYS A 190 8.74 3.68 11.04
N VAL A 191 9.36 2.75 11.76
CA VAL A 191 10.81 2.51 11.81
C VAL A 191 11.07 1.01 11.64
N SER A 192 12.11 0.65 10.87
CA SER A 192 12.63 -0.72 10.83
C SER A 192 13.81 -0.82 11.79
N VAL A 193 13.84 -1.87 12.61
CA VAL A 193 14.92 -2.14 13.57
C VAL A 193 15.49 -3.52 13.24
N GLN A 194 16.82 -3.61 13.19
CA GLN A 194 17.59 -4.80 12.79
C GLN A 194 18.78 -4.99 13.74
#